data_AF-A0A0T5ZDG3-F1
#
_entry.id   AF-A0A0T5ZDG3-F1
#
_cell.length_a   1.000
_cell.length_b   1.000
_cell.length_c   1.000
_cell.angle_alpha   90.00
_cell.angle_beta   90.00
_cell.angle_gamma   90.00
#
_symmetry.space_group_name_H-M   'P 1'
#
loop_
_entity.id
_entity.type
_entity.pdbx_description
1 polymer ?
#
loop_
_entity_poly.entity_id
_entity_poly.type
_entity_poly.pdbx_seq_one_letter_code
_entity_poly.pdbx_strand_id
1 'polypeptide(L)'
;MKKSPFFALITLVSIIFSAYPAYGATVFYANGAFTKNGIEWCEENKPLYDLLGDEFFEHHKHSIESRVCANLIEDPLWSYSGPDRVEKLIEQSRYFSELEIAESREEAKVGVVDPTPAQVPGNKTEEKIEESVEKQIEQLAKEQVEETPKQNEVQDVNEDGGGCLIATAAYGSELSTNVQMLREVRDTQIMNTQVGAMFLSGFNQFYYSFSPTIADMERQSPAFKEFVKITITPLLTTLSLLNHVDINSEGEMIGWGIGILSLNAGFYFGIPFFVAIKLKRNLLS
;
A
#
# COMPACT_ATOMS: atom_id res chain seq x y z
N MET A 1 -5.40 50.58 -2.99
CA MET A 1 -5.18 49.19 -2.54
C MET A 1 -4.19 48.53 -3.48
N LYS A 2 -2.90 48.45 -3.10
CA LYS A 2 -1.87 47.73 -3.87
C LYS A 2 -2.10 46.24 -3.64
N LYS A 3 -2.54 45.50 -4.65
CA LYS A 3 -2.60 44.03 -4.60
C LYS A 3 -1.15 43.52 -4.43
N SER A 4 -0.93 42.74 -3.37
CA SER A 4 0.37 42.14 -3.07
C SER A 4 0.80 41.21 -4.22
N PRO A 5 2.07 41.24 -4.66
CA PRO A 5 2.58 40.34 -5.69
C PRO A 5 2.50 38.86 -5.28
N PHE A 6 2.28 38.59 -3.98
CA PHE A 6 2.08 37.24 -3.45
C PHE A 6 0.81 36.56 -3.96
N PHE A 7 -0.26 37.33 -4.24
CA PHE A 7 -1.52 36.77 -4.76
C PHE A 7 -1.42 36.39 -6.25
N ALA A 8 -0.57 37.07 -7.02
CA ALA A 8 -0.34 36.76 -8.43
C ALA A 8 0.46 35.46 -8.60
N LEU A 9 1.38 35.15 -7.67
CA LEU A 9 2.19 33.92 -7.67
C LEU A 9 1.33 32.68 -7.37
N ILE A 10 0.39 32.78 -6.42
CA ILE A 10 -0.54 31.68 -6.09
C ILE A 10 -1.48 31.35 -7.26
N THR A 11 -1.93 32.36 -8.02
CA THR A 11 -2.76 32.14 -9.20
C THR A 11 -2.00 31.59 -10.40
N LEU A 12 -0.69 31.82 -10.50
CA LEU A 12 0.15 31.30 -11.60
C LEU A 12 0.56 29.84 -11.37
N VAL A 13 0.82 29.46 -10.11
CA VAL A 13 1.07 28.05 -9.72
C VAL A 13 -0.18 27.18 -9.92
N SER A 14 -1.39 27.75 -9.81
CA SER A 14 -2.64 27.02 -10.04
C SER A 14 -2.92 26.71 -11.53
N ILE A 15 -2.30 27.42 -12.48
CA ILE A 15 -2.53 27.23 -13.92
C ILE A 15 -1.51 26.27 -14.54
N ILE A 16 -0.33 26.11 -13.92
CA ILE A 16 0.70 25.18 -14.40
C ILE A 16 0.37 23.71 -14.04
N PHE A 17 -0.52 23.48 -13.08
CA PHE A 17 -0.95 22.12 -12.68
C PHE A 17 -2.00 21.48 -13.61
N SER A 18 -2.55 22.21 -14.59
CA SER A 18 -3.64 21.69 -15.45
C SER A 18 -3.21 21.22 -16.84
N ALA A 19 -1.91 21.11 -17.13
CA ALA A 19 -1.43 20.84 -18.50
C ALA A 19 -0.31 19.79 -18.62
N TYR A 20 -0.13 18.91 -17.64
CA TYR A 20 0.67 17.71 -17.82
C TYR A 20 -0.20 16.48 -17.57
N PRO A 21 -0.72 15.82 -18.62
CA PRO A 21 -1.01 14.40 -18.48
C PRO A 21 0.32 13.71 -18.24
N ALA A 22 0.56 13.25 -17.01
CA ALA A 22 1.56 12.25 -16.75
C ALA A 22 1.12 10.99 -17.52
N TYR A 23 1.54 10.86 -18.78
CA TYR A 23 1.46 9.61 -19.54
C TYR A 23 2.55 8.67 -19.01
N GLY A 24 2.48 8.35 -17.72
CA GLY A 24 2.97 7.07 -17.21
C GLY A 24 1.84 6.09 -17.46
N ALA A 25 2.08 5.07 -18.27
CA ALA A 25 1.07 4.07 -18.59
C ALA A 25 0.76 3.28 -17.30
N THR A 26 -0.37 3.54 -16.64
CA THR A 26 -0.70 2.90 -15.36
C THR A 26 -0.98 1.41 -15.55
N VAL A 27 -0.58 0.58 -14.59
CA VAL A 27 -0.87 -0.87 -14.59
C VAL A 27 -2.34 -1.14 -14.32
N PHE A 28 -3.01 -0.29 -13.54
CA PHE A 28 -4.44 -0.38 -13.23
C PHE A 28 -5.26 0.78 -13.80
N TYR A 29 -6.52 0.48 -14.12
CA TYR A 29 -7.60 1.44 -14.28
C TYR A 29 -8.14 1.88 -12.90
N ALA A 30 -8.88 2.99 -12.88
CA ALA A 30 -9.51 3.51 -11.67
C ALA A 30 -10.54 2.56 -11.03
N ASN A 31 -11.04 1.57 -11.78
CA ASN A 31 -11.95 0.54 -11.28
C ASN A 31 -11.22 -0.71 -10.75
N GLY A 32 -9.89 -0.68 -10.63
CA GLY A 32 -9.08 -1.81 -10.17
C GLY A 32 -8.81 -2.89 -11.20
N ALA A 33 -9.32 -2.78 -12.43
CA ALA A 33 -8.94 -3.69 -13.52
C ALA A 33 -7.52 -3.36 -14.01
N PHE A 34 -6.75 -4.35 -14.47
CA PHE A 34 -5.52 -4.08 -15.21
C PHE A 34 -5.81 -3.31 -16.49
N THR A 35 -4.87 -2.45 -16.88
CA THR A 35 -4.82 -1.89 -18.23
C THR A 35 -4.18 -2.91 -19.17
N LYS A 36 -4.14 -2.58 -20.47
CA LYS A 36 -3.35 -3.35 -21.44
C LYS A 36 -1.88 -3.50 -21.00
N ASN A 37 -1.29 -2.46 -20.42
CA ASN A 37 0.09 -2.53 -19.94
C ASN A 37 0.21 -3.44 -18.71
N GLY A 38 -0.83 -3.54 -17.88
CA GLY A 38 -0.84 -4.50 -16.78
C GLY A 38 -0.87 -5.94 -17.24
N ILE A 39 -1.63 -6.23 -18.31
CA ILE A 39 -1.61 -7.56 -18.94
C ILE A 39 -0.23 -7.84 -19.57
N GLU A 40 0.33 -6.88 -20.30
CA GLU A 40 1.68 -7.00 -20.89
C GLU A 40 2.74 -7.23 -19.80
N TRP A 41 2.66 -6.49 -18.69
CA TRP A 41 3.55 -6.68 -17.54
C TRP A 41 3.48 -8.11 -16.99
N CYS A 42 2.28 -8.69 -16.91
CA CYS A 42 2.12 -10.09 -16.52
C CYS A 42 2.73 -11.07 -17.52
N GLU A 43 2.57 -10.83 -18.81
CA GLU A 43 3.16 -11.67 -19.86
C GLU A 43 4.69 -11.63 -19.82
N GLU A 44 5.26 -10.45 -19.60
CA GLU A 44 6.71 -10.25 -19.48
C GLU A 44 7.28 -10.93 -18.23
N ASN A 45 6.53 -10.93 -17.13
CA ASN A 45 6.96 -11.49 -15.85
C ASN A 45 6.59 -12.96 -15.63
N LYS A 46 5.75 -13.55 -16.49
CA LYS A 46 5.37 -14.97 -16.39
C LYS A 46 6.57 -15.92 -16.34
N PRO A 47 7.62 -15.80 -17.18
CA PRO A 47 8.78 -16.70 -17.08
C PRO A 47 9.52 -16.57 -15.76
N LEU A 48 9.52 -15.38 -15.15
CA LEU A 48 10.13 -15.14 -13.85
C LEU A 48 9.29 -15.75 -12.73
N TYR A 49 7.97 -15.63 -12.80
CA TYR A 49 7.04 -16.29 -11.89
C TYR A 49 7.19 -17.82 -11.94
N ASP A 50 7.24 -18.41 -13.14
CA ASP A 50 7.45 -19.86 -13.32
C ASP A 50 8.80 -20.35 -12.75
N LEU A 51 9.79 -19.46 -12.65
CA LEU A 51 11.13 -19.76 -12.13
C LEU A 51 11.22 -19.61 -10.61
N LEU A 52 10.61 -18.56 -10.06
CA LEU A 52 10.78 -18.16 -8.65
C LEU A 52 9.70 -18.72 -7.72
N GLY A 53 8.50 -19.05 -8.23
CA GLY A 53 7.37 -19.42 -7.37
C GLY A 53 7.11 -18.33 -6.32
N ASP A 54 7.12 -18.69 -5.04
CA ASP A 54 6.86 -17.76 -3.93
C ASP A 54 7.87 -16.60 -3.84
N GLU A 55 9.13 -16.80 -4.25
CA GLU A 55 10.14 -15.73 -4.27
C GLU A 55 9.81 -14.61 -5.28
N PHE A 56 8.87 -14.86 -6.20
CA PHE A 56 8.38 -13.85 -7.14
C PHE A 56 7.77 -12.64 -6.43
N PHE A 57 7.05 -12.87 -5.32
CA PHE A 57 6.37 -11.81 -4.59
C PHE A 57 7.39 -10.94 -3.85
N GLU A 58 8.39 -11.55 -3.22
CA GLU A 58 9.51 -10.83 -2.61
C GLU A 58 10.27 -9.99 -3.63
N HIS A 59 10.55 -10.56 -4.81
CA HIS A 59 11.22 -9.85 -5.90
C HIS A 59 10.45 -8.58 -6.32
N HIS A 60 9.12 -8.67 -6.33
CA HIS A 60 8.22 -7.56 -6.64
C HIS A 60 7.72 -6.80 -5.40
N LYS A 61 8.38 -6.97 -4.25
CA LYS A 61 8.07 -6.24 -3.00
C LYS A 61 6.60 -6.36 -2.59
N HIS A 62 6.01 -7.55 -2.80
CA HIS A 62 4.63 -7.88 -2.48
C HIS A 62 3.62 -6.89 -3.06
N SER A 63 3.85 -6.45 -4.30
CA SER A 63 2.97 -5.46 -4.94
C SER A 63 1.61 -6.07 -5.30
N ILE A 64 0.56 -5.25 -5.35
CA ILE A 64 -0.76 -5.74 -5.75
C ILE A 64 -0.74 -6.25 -7.20
N GLU A 65 0.10 -5.64 -8.06
CA GLU A 65 0.34 -6.09 -9.43
C GLU A 65 0.83 -7.54 -9.43
N SER A 66 1.85 -7.89 -8.63
CA SER A 66 2.38 -9.25 -8.63
C SER A 66 1.36 -10.28 -8.14
N ARG A 67 0.57 -9.93 -7.12
CA ARG A 67 -0.45 -10.82 -6.54
C ARG A 67 -1.65 -11.05 -7.47
N VAL A 68 -2.21 -9.98 -8.02
CA VAL A 68 -3.28 -10.06 -9.04
C VAL A 68 -2.79 -10.82 -10.28
N CYS A 69 -1.52 -10.61 -10.65
CA CYS A 69 -0.91 -11.28 -11.78
C CYS A 69 -0.75 -12.78 -11.58
N ALA A 70 -0.32 -13.23 -10.39
CA ALA A 70 -0.21 -14.65 -10.07
C ALA A 70 -1.57 -15.35 -10.20
N ASN A 71 -2.61 -14.80 -9.58
CA ASN A 71 -3.98 -15.29 -9.73
C ASN A 71 -4.44 -15.32 -11.20
N LEU A 72 -4.07 -14.31 -11.99
CA LEU A 72 -4.40 -14.26 -13.42
C LEU A 72 -3.64 -15.27 -14.28
N ILE A 73 -2.38 -15.58 -13.94
CA ILE A 73 -1.55 -16.59 -14.62
C ILE A 73 -2.06 -18.02 -14.32
N GLU A 74 -2.51 -18.25 -13.10
CA GLU A 74 -3.09 -19.53 -12.67
C GLU A 74 -4.53 -19.75 -13.18
N ASP A 75 -5.24 -18.69 -13.53
CA ASP A 75 -6.59 -18.77 -14.07
C ASP A 75 -6.61 -19.51 -15.44
N PRO A 76 -7.54 -20.44 -15.68
CA PRO A 76 -7.68 -21.12 -16.97
C PRO A 76 -7.76 -20.18 -18.18
N LEU A 77 -8.30 -18.97 -17.98
CA LEU A 77 -8.40 -17.92 -18.99
C LEU A 77 -7.05 -17.44 -19.50
N TRP A 78 -5.95 -17.60 -18.75
CA TRP A 78 -4.60 -17.22 -19.18
C TRP A 78 -4.21 -17.86 -20.51
N SER A 79 -4.61 -19.12 -20.69
CA SER A 79 -4.32 -19.95 -21.88
C SER A 79 -5.20 -19.64 -23.09
N TYR A 80 -6.28 -18.86 -22.91
CA TYR A 80 -7.18 -18.47 -24.00
C TYR A 80 -6.42 -17.60 -25.02
N SER A 81 -6.65 -17.81 -26.31
CA SER A 81 -5.91 -17.13 -27.40
C SER A 81 -6.82 -16.51 -28.47
N GLY A 82 -8.09 -16.26 -28.13
CA GLY A 82 -9.03 -15.57 -29.02
C GLY A 82 -8.71 -14.08 -29.22
N PRO A 83 -9.38 -13.43 -30.21
CA PRO A 83 -9.14 -12.02 -30.53
C PRO A 83 -9.50 -11.04 -29.39
N ASP A 84 -10.38 -11.46 -28.48
CA ASP A 84 -10.82 -10.73 -27.29
C ASP A 84 -10.07 -11.13 -26.01
N ARG A 85 -8.94 -11.86 -26.13
CA ARG A 85 -8.16 -12.35 -24.98
C ARG A 85 -7.81 -11.26 -23.98
N VAL A 86 -7.23 -10.16 -24.46
CA VAL A 86 -6.77 -9.07 -23.59
C VAL A 86 -7.95 -8.44 -22.84
N GLU A 87 -9.09 -8.26 -23.52
CA GLU A 87 -10.30 -7.71 -22.90
C GLU A 87 -10.84 -8.63 -21.79
N LYS A 88 -10.86 -9.95 -22.03
CA LYS A 88 -11.26 -10.93 -21.00
C LYS A 88 -10.31 -10.94 -19.80
N LEU A 89 -9.00 -10.87 -20.04
CA LEU A 89 -8.01 -10.84 -18.94
C LEU A 89 -8.10 -9.54 -18.13
N ILE A 90 -8.36 -8.41 -18.80
CA ILE A 90 -8.64 -7.14 -18.12
C ILE A 90 -9.87 -7.28 -17.23
N GLU A 91 -10.96 -7.86 -17.74
CA GLU A 91 -12.16 -8.08 -16.93
C GLU A 91 -11.90 -9.02 -15.75
N GLN A 92 -11.14 -10.10 -15.97
CA GLN A 92 -10.80 -11.08 -14.92
C GLN A 92 -9.87 -10.49 -13.85
N SER A 93 -8.90 -9.67 -14.23
CA SER A 93 -8.00 -8.99 -13.28
C SER A 93 -8.74 -8.09 -12.30
N ARG A 94 -9.88 -7.51 -12.71
CA ARG A 94 -10.75 -6.74 -11.81
C ARG A 94 -11.29 -7.62 -10.70
N TYR A 95 -11.73 -8.82 -11.03
CA TYR A 95 -12.24 -9.78 -10.05
C TYR A 95 -11.18 -10.14 -9.01
N PHE A 96 -9.96 -10.46 -9.45
CA PHE A 96 -8.85 -10.75 -8.52
C PHE A 96 -8.47 -9.54 -7.67
N SER A 97 -8.45 -8.35 -8.26
CA SER A 97 -8.22 -7.11 -7.51
C SER A 97 -9.31 -6.84 -6.47
N GLU A 98 -10.57 -7.19 -6.76
CA GLU A 98 -11.67 -7.09 -5.80
C GLU A 98 -11.53 -8.10 -4.66
N LEU A 99 -11.03 -9.32 -4.92
CA LEU A 99 -10.71 -10.30 -3.88
C LEU A 99 -9.62 -9.79 -2.95
N GLU A 100 -8.51 -9.31 -3.51
CA GLU A 100 -7.40 -8.68 -2.79
C GLU A 100 -7.88 -7.53 -1.88
N ILE A 101 -8.74 -6.66 -2.40
CA ILE A 101 -9.31 -5.56 -1.63
C ILE A 101 -10.23 -6.08 -0.52
N ALA A 102 -11.04 -7.11 -0.80
CA ALA A 102 -11.96 -7.68 0.18
C ALA A 102 -11.21 -8.34 1.33
N GLU A 103 -10.19 -9.14 1.02
CA GLU A 103 -9.35 -9.83 2.00
C GLU A 103 -8.59 -8.85 2.87
N SER A 104 -7.89 -7.88 2.25
CA SER A 104 -7.20 -6.81 2.95
C SER A 104 -8.11 -6.00 3.89
N ARG A 105 -9.39 -5.83 3.54
CA ARG A 105 -10.36 -5.14 4.41
C ARG A 105 -10.69 -5.95 5.66
N GLU A 106 -10.78 -7.27 5.55
CA GLU A 106 -11.01 -8.13 6.70
C GLU A 106 -9.75 -8.20 7.58
N GLU A 107 -8.57 -8.36 6.98
CA GLU A 107 -7.28 -8.28 7.66
C GLU A 107 -7.11 -6.97 8.44
N ALA A 108 -7.44 -5.84 7.82
CA ALA A 108 -7.32 -4.53 8.46
C ALA A 108 -8.17 -4.42 9.74
N LYS A 109 -9.30 -5.14 9.83
CA LYS A 109 -10.15 -5.18 11.04
C LYS A 109 -9.54 -5.99 12.17
N VAL A 110 -8.74 -7.01 11.85
CA VAL A 110 -8.10 -7.89 12.84
C VAL A 110 -6.64 -7.54 13.11
N GLY A 111 -6.04 -6.67 12.29
CA GLY A 111 -4.65 -6.23 12.46
C GLY A 111 -3.60 -7.09 11.83
N VAL A 112 -4.02 -7.94 10.90
CA VAL A 112 -3.13 -8.69 10.02
C VAL A 112 -2.87 -7.83 8.78
N VAL A 113 -1.73 -8.06 8.14
CA VAL A 113 -1.42 -7.56 6.79
C VAL A 113 -0.77 -8.72 6.08
N ASP A 114 -1.52 -9.39 5.21
CA ASP A 114 -1.07 -10.56 4.48
C ASP A 114 -0.48 -10.16 3.11
N PRO A 115 0.81 -10.41 2.86
CA PRO A 115 1.42 -10.12 1.58
C PRO A 115 1.16 -11.21 0.52
N THR A 116 0.45 -12.30 0.82
CA THR A 116 0.18 -13.37 -0.14
C THR A 116 -1.00 -13.06 -1.07
N PRO A 117 -1.06 -13.66 -2.28
CA PRO A 117 -2.19 -13.47 -3.18
C PRO A 117 -3.51 -13.94 -2.59
N ALA A 118 -4.56 -13.19 -2.89
CA ALA A 118 -5.87 -13.43 -2.33
C ALA A 118 -6.44 -14.78 -2.76
N GLN A 119 -7.10 -15.45 -1.82
CA GLN A 119 -7.66 -16.78 -2.07
C GLN A 119 -8.87 -16.70 -3.03
N VAL A 120 -8.85 -17.50 -4.10
CA VAL A 120 -9.91 -17.52 -5.11
C VAL A 120 -11.03 -18.51 -4.73
N PRO A 121 -12.27 -18.05 -4.48
CA PRO A 121 -13.37 -18.94 -4.14
C PRO A 121 -13.67 -19.92 -5.27
N GLY A 122 -13.57 -21.23 -4.98
CA GLY A 122 -13.90 -22.28 -5.95
C GLY A 122 -12.71 -22.94 -6.63
N ASN A 123 -11.46 -22.58 -6.31
CA ASN A 123 -10.29 -23.41 -6.61
C ASN A 123 -10.25 -24.63 -5.65
N LYS A 124 -11.28 -25.48 -5.74
CA LYS A 124 -11.55 -26.63 -4.85
C LYS A 124 -10.52 -27.76 -4.97
N THR A 125 -9.43 -27.58 -5.70
CA THR A 125 -8.42 -28.61 -5.84
C THR A 125 -7.50 -28.62 -4.63
N GLU A 126 -7.12 -27.46 -4.10
CA GLU A 126 -6.26 -27.34 -2.93
C GLU A 126 -7.02 -27.48 -1.62
N GLU A 127 -8.16 -26.81 -1.45
CA GLU A 127 -8.99 -26.91 -0.23
C GLU A 127 -9.41 -28.37 0.06
N LYS A 128 -9.63 -29.16 -0.99
CA LYS A 128 -10.02 -30.57 -0.86
C LYS A 128 -8.83 -31.51 -0.64
N ILE A 129 -7.63 -31.10 -1.04
CA ILE A 129 -6.38 -31.81 -0.78
C ILE A 129 -5.90 -31.49 0.64
N GLU A 130 -5.90 -30.22 1.06
CA GLU A 130 -5.60 -29.82 2.43
C GLU A 130 -6.60 -30.40 3.43
N GLU A 131 -7.91 -30.33 3.18
CA GLU A 131 -8.91 -30.96 4.06
C GLU A 131 -8.77 -32.50 4.08
N SER A 132 -8.31 -33.11 2.98
CA SER A 132 -8.02 -34.55 2.90
C SER A 132 -6.73 -34.92 3.64
N VAL A 133 -5.70 -34.08 3.56
CA VAL A 133 -4.38 -34.28 4.17
C VAL A 133 -4.46 -34.01 5.67
N GLU A 134 -5.16 -32.95 6.10
CA GLU A 134 -5.39 -32.62 7.49
C GLU A 134 -6.21 -33.70 8.20
N LYS A 135 -7.26 -34.24 7.55
CA LYS A 135 -8.00 -35.41 8.07
C LYS A 135 -7.13 -36.66 8.18
N GLN A 136 -6.18 -36.87 7.27
CA GLN A 136 -5.23 -37.99 7.35
C GLN A 136 -4.20 -37.78 8.47
N ILE A 137 -3.70 -36.55 8.64
CA ILE A 137 -2.77 -36.19 9.72
C ILE A 137 -3.46 -36.29 11.08
N GLU A 138 -4.72 -35.87 11.22
CA GLU A 138 -5.50 -36.00 12.45
C GLU A 138 -5.80 -37.48 12.79
N GLN A 139 -5.92 -38.33 11.77
CA GLN A 139 -6.06 -39.78 11.95
C GLN A 139 -4.76 -40.43 12.45
N LEU A 140 -3.61 -39.93 12.00
CA LEU A 140 -2.28 -40.39 12.42
C LEU A 140 -1.90 -39.83 13.81
N ALA A 141 -2.37 -38.63 14.16
CA ALA A 141 -2.11 -37.99 15.46
C ALA A 141 -2.94 -38.60 16.61
N LYS A 142 -4.05 -39.29 16.32
CA LYS A 142 -4.91 -39.95 17.33
C LYS A 142 -4.27 -41.16 18.02
N GLU A 143 -3.08 -41.58 17.61
CA GLU A 143 -2.35 -42.70 18.25
C GLU A 143 -1.22 -42.27 19.20
N GLN A 144 -1.00 -40.95 19.38
CA GLN A 144 0.00 -40.41 20.30
C GLN A 144 -0.57 -39.17 21.01
N VAL A 145 -1.39 -39.37 22.03
CA VAL A 145 -1.82 -38.30 22.95
C VAL A 145 -0.97 -38.37 24.22
N GLU A 146 -0.11 -37.40 24.41
CA GLU A 146 0.18 -36.88 25.75
C GLU A 146 0.14 -35.35 25.72
N GLU A 147 -0.56 -34.79 26.70
CA GLU A 147 -1.15 -33.46 26.75
C GLU A 147 -0.13 -32.33 26.91
N THR A 148 -0.36 -31.17 26.29
CA THR A 148 0.04 -29.85 26.81
C THR A 148 -0.90 -28.77 26.22
N PRO A 149 -1.35 -27.76 27.01
CA PRO A 149 -2.61 -27.05 26.76
C PRO A 149 -2.51 -25.94 25.71
N LYS A 150 -3.58 -25.79 24.93
CA LYS A 150 -3.85 -24.68 24.00
C LYS A 150 -3.66 -23.32 24.69
N GLN A 151 -2.56 -22.64 24.38
CA GLN A 151 -2.49 -21.18 24.45
C GLN A 151 -3.04 -20.59 23.17
N ASN A 152 -3.86 -19.55 23.32
CA ASN A 152 -4.30 -18.69 22.24
C ASN A 152 -3.08 -17.99 21.64
N GLU A 153 -2.68 -18.39 20.44
CA GLU A 153 -1.83 -17.59 19.56
C GLU A 153 -2.56 -17.45 18.22
N VAL A 154 -3.15 -16.28 18.00
CA VAL A 154 -3.12 -15.66 16.69
C VAL A 154 -2.38 -14.35 16.91
N GLN A 155 -1.07 -14.48 17.02
CA GLN A 155 -0.10 -13.41 16.82
C GLN A 155 0.85 -13.90 15.74
N ASP A 156 0.34 -13.99 14.51
CA ASP A 156 1.23 -13.80 13.37
C ASP A 156 1.24 -12.31 13.08
N VAL A 157 1.96 -11.57 13.94
CA VAL A 157 2.41 -10.24 13.58
C VAL A 157 3.61 -10.52 12.70
N ASN A 158 3.38 -10.62 11.38
CA ASN A 158 4.39 -10.88 10.36
C ASN A 158 5.73 -10.25 10.80
N GLU A 159 6.70 -11.12 11.12
CA GLU A 159 8.03 -10.71 11.60
C GLU A 159 8.78 -9.87 10.55
N ASP A 160 8.28 -9.82 9.31
CA ASP A 160 8.74 -8.94 8.25
C ASP A 160 7.86 -7.69 8.11
N GLY A 161 8.23 -6.66 8.88
CA GLY A 161 7.63 -5.32 8.85
C GLY A 161 7.72 -4.60 7.50
N GLY A 162 6.83 -4.96 6.57
CA GLY A 162 6.69 -4.31 5.25
C GLY A 162 5.46 -3.39 5.10
N GLY A 163 4.46 -3.52 5.99
CA GLY A 163 3.13 -2.90 5.83
C GLY A 163 2.96 -1.51 6.45
N CYS A 164 2.16 -0.66 5.80
CA CYS A 164 1.77 0.66 6.32
C CYS A 164 0.63 0.58 7.36
N LEU A 165 0.81 -0.14 8.48
CA LEU A 165 -0.21 -0.47 9.48
C LEU A 165 -1.16 0.68 9.88
N ILE A 166 -0.62 1.85 10.25
CA ILE A 166 -1.41 3.03 10.63
C ILE A 166 -2.27 3.52 9.45
N ALA A 167 -1.68 3.61 8.27
CA ALA A 167 -2.41 4.05 7.08
C ALA A 167 -3.46 3.01 6.66
N THR A 168 -3.14 1.72 6.74
CA THR A 168 -4.08 0.62 6.50
C THR A 168 -5.27 0.68 7.46
N ALA A 169 -5.05 0.92 8.76
CA ALA A 169 -6.12 1.08 9.74
C ALA A 169 -6.97 2.35 9.46
N ALA A 170 -6.32 3.48 9.13
CA ALA A 170 -6.97 4.75 8.82
C ALA A 170 -7.82 4.71 7.54
N TYR A 171 -7.37 4.01 6.50
CA TYR A 171 -8.04 3.95 5.20
C TYR A 171 -8.80 2.66 4.94
N GLY A 172 -8.64 1.66 5.81
CA GLY A 172 -9.42 0.42 5.85
C GLY A 172 -8.99 -0.68 4.90
N SER A 173 -7.91 -0.49 4.13
CA SER A 173 -7.30 -1.51 3.27
C SER A 173 -5.89 -1.08 2.91
N GLU A 174 -4.98 -2.05 2.80
CA GLU A 174 -3.63 -1.82 2.30
C GLU A 174 -3.63 -1.40 0.82
N LEU A 175 -4.72 -1.72 0.10
CA LEU A 175 -4.93 -1.41 -1.31
C LEU A 175 -5.73 -0.13 -1.52
N SER A 176 -5.99 0.61 -0.43
CA SER A 176 -6.57 1.95 -0.55
C SER A 176 -5.60 2.87 -1.29
N THR A 177 -6.14 3.81 -2.08
CA THR A 177 -5.34 4.73 -2.91
C THR A 177 -4.25 5.46 -2.13
N ASN A 178 -4.51 5.85 -0.88
CA ASN A 178 -3.54 6.56 -0.06
C ASN A 178 -2.40 5.65 0.42
N VAL A 179 -2.68 4.38 0.70
CA VAL A 179 -1.67 3.40 1.11
C VAL A 179 -0.84 2.96 -0.09
N GLN A 180 -1.48 2.72 -1.24
CA GLN A 180 -0.76 2.43 -2.49
C GLN A 180 0.18 3.56 -2.90
N MET A 181 -0.27 4.83 -2.79
CA MET A 181 0.60 5.98 -3.04
C MET A 181 1.85 5.99 -2.13
N LEU A 182 1.73 5.62 -0.85
CA LEU A 182 2.88 5.51 0.05
C LEU A 182 3.85 4.41 -0.43
N ARG A 183 3.32 3.27 -0.87
CA ARG A 183 4.12 2.15 -1.39
C ARG A 183 4.83 2.54 -2.68
N GLU A 184 4.14 3.20 -3.60
CA GLU A 184 4.72 3.72 -4.84
C GLU A 184 5.87 4.69 -4.55
N VAL A 185 5.67 5.68 -3.68
CA VAL A 185 6.74 6.62 -3.28
C VAL A 185 7.91 5.87 -2.65
N ARG A 186 7.64 4.94 -1.74
CA ARG A 186 8.68 4.12 -1.08
C ARG A 186 9.50 3.35 -2.11
N ASP A 187 8.83 2.63 -2.99
CA ASP A 187 9.46 1.64 -3.87
C ASP A 187 10.12 2.27 -5.09
N THR A 188 9.55 3.35 -5.63
CA THR A 188 10.00 4.00 -6.87
C THR A 188 10.86 5.24 -6.66
N GLN A 189 10.73 5.93 -5.52
CA GLN A 189 11.48 7.17 -5.27
C GLN A 189 12.52 6.96 -4.19
N ILE A 190 12.11 6.45 -3.03
CA ILE A 190 12.99 6.37 -1.85
C ILE A 190 14.00 5.23 -1.99
N MET A 191 13.54 4.01 -2.28
CA MET A 191 14.41 2.81 -2.33
C MET A 191 15.37 2.77 -3.52
N ASN A 192 15.19 3.64 -4.51
CA ASN A 192 16.09 3.74 -5.66
C ASN A 192 17.41 4.47 -5.35
N THR A 193 17.57 4.99 -4.14
CA THR A 193 18.79 5.64 -3.66
C THR A 193 19.31 4.96 -2.40
N GLN A 194 20.64 4.96 -2.22
CA GLN A 194 21.26 4.36 -1.04
C GLN A 194 20.90 5.13 0.22
N VAL A 195 20.86 6.46 0.17
CA VAL A 195 20.46 7.29 1.30
C VAL A 195 18.99 7.05 1.67
N GLY A 196 18.10 6.96 0.69
CA GLY A 196 16.68 6.67 0.92
C GLY A 196 16.46 5.30 1.54
N ALA A 197 17.14 4.26 1.04
CA ALA A 197 17.08 2.91 1.59
C ALA A 197 17.57 2.85 3.06
N MET A 198 18.69 3.52 3.38
CA MET A 198 19.19 3.61 4.77
C MET A 198 18.21 4.35 5.69
N PHE A 199 17.64 5.47 5.22
CA PHE A 199 16.64 6.20 5.99
C PHE A 199 15.42 5.32 6.29
N LEU A 200 14.90 4.61 5.29
CA LEU A 200 13.73 3.76 5.44
C LEU A 200 14.00 2.60 6.41
N SER A 201 15.18 1.99 6.35
CA SER A 201 15.59 0.95 7.30
C SER A 201 15.55 1.45 8.76
N GLY A 202 16.13 2.61 9.04
CA GLY A 202 16.08 3.21 10.37
C GLY A 202 14.69 3.68 10.78
N PHE A 203 13.93 4.25 9.84
CA PHE A 203 12.55 4.66 10.06
C PHE A 203 11.66 3.46 10.41
N ASN A 204 11.78 2.35 9.68
CA ASN A 204 10.98 1.14 9.89
C ASN A 204 11.16 0.58 11.30
N GLN A 205 12.41 0.51 11.80
CA GLN A 205 12.69 0.07 13.17
C GLN A 205 11.91 0.91 14.20
N PHE A 206 11.88 2.23 14.01
CA PHE A 206 11.11 3.11 14.89
C PHE A 206 9.60 2.96 14.67
N TYR A 207 9.15 2.95 13.42
CA TYR A 207 7.75 2.86 13.02
C TYR A 207 7.07 1.63 13.61
N TYR A 208 7.63 0.44 13.40
CA TYR A 208 7.03 -0.81 13.88
C TYR A 208 7.09 -0.99 15.40
N SER A 209 7.89 -0.19 16.11
CA SER A 209 7.89 -0.21 17.58
C SER A 209 6.61 0.35 18.21
N PHE A 210 5.81 1.14 17.46
CA PHE A 210 4.58 1.75 17.97
C PHE A 210 3.38 1.62 17.03
N SER A 211 3.59 1.39 15.73
CA SER A 211 2.51 1.37 14.74
C SER A 211 1.44 0.30 15.00
N PRO A 212 1.73 -0.91 15.53
CA PRO A 212 0.67 -1.88 15.84
C PRO A 212 -0.28 -1.35 16.92
N THR A 213 0.26 -0.74 17.98
CA THR A 213 -0.55 -0.17 19.07
C THR A 213 -1.45 0.96 18.57
N ILE A 214 -0.94 1.85 17.71
CA ILE A 214 -1.75 2.93 17.15
C ILE A 214 -2.86 2.36 16.24
N ALA A 215 -2.53 1.38 15.39
CA ALA A 215 -3.52 0.73 14.51
C ALA A 215 -4.63 0.04 15.32
N ASP A 216 -4.30 -0.60 16.44
CA ASP A 216 -5.30 -1.20 17.34
C ASP A 216 -6.20 -0.15 17.99
N MET A 217 -5.65 1.00 18.38
CA MET A 217 -6.44 2.12 18.90
C MET A 217 -7.41 2.66 17.84
N GLU A 218 -7.01 2.70 16.57
CA GLU A 218 -7.89 3.10 15.46
C GLU A 218 -9.04 2.11 15.26
N ARG A 219 -8.77 0.80 15.35
CA ARG A 219 -9.79 -0.26 15.26
C ARG A 219 -10.83 -0.16 16.37
N GLN A 220 -10.41 0.21 17.58
CA GLN A 220 -11.29 0.30 18.75
C GLN A 220 -12.13 1.59 18.77
N SER A 221 -11.70 2.66 18.09
CA SER A 221 -12.35 3.97 18.17
C SER A 221 -12.44 4.65 16.80
N PRO A 222 -13.66 4.72 16.20
CA PRO A 222 -13.88 5.44 14.94
C PRO A 222 -13.48 6.92 15.01
N ALA A 223 -13.63 7.56 16.17
CA ALA A 223 -13.23 8.95 16.37
C ALA A 223 -11.70 9.10 16.37
N PHE A 224 -10.97 8.15 16.96
CA PHE A 224 -9.51 8.15 16.94
C PHE A 224 -8.99 7.86 15.54
N LYS A 225 -9.60 6.92 14.81
CA LYS A 225 -9.32 6.67 13.38
C LYS A 225 -9.42 7.94 12.54
N GLU A 226 -10.51 8.70 12.66
CA GLU A 226 -10.68 9.93 11.90
C GLU A 226 -9.67 11.00 12.31
N PHE A 227 -9.33 11.07 13.61
CA PHE A 227 -8.27 11.94 14.09
C PHE A 227 -6.90 11.57 13.49
N VAL A 228 -6.54 10.28 13.46
CA VAL A 228 -5.30 9.80 12.84
C VAL A 228 -5.30 10.14 11.36
N LYS A 229 -6.40 9.87 10.64
CA LYS A 229 -6.56 10.21 9.22
C LYS A 229 -6.33 11.69 8.93
N ILE A 230 -6.95 12.59 9.71
CA ILE A 230 -6.71 14.04 9.61
C ILE A 230 -5.24 14.37 9.89
N THR A 231 -4.66 13.74 10.91
CA THR A 231 -3.28 13.98 11.33
C THR A 231 -2.28 13.55 10.26
N ILE A 232 -2.45 12.40 9.61
CA ILE A 232 -1.50 11.91 8.59
C ILE A 232 -1.72 12.51 7.20
N THR A 233 -2.86 13.15 6.94
CA THR A 233 -3.20 13.71 5.62
C THR A 233 -2.17 14.74 5.10
N PRO A 234 -1.67 15.70 5.92
CA PRO A 234 -0.59 16.58 5.48
C PRO A 234 0.65 15.81 5.00
N LEU A 235 1.07 14.78 5.75
CA LEU A 235 2.21 13.95 5.37
C LEU A 235 1.99 13.28 4.01
N LEU A 236 0.84 12.64 3.80
CA LEU A 236 0.47 12.03 2.52
C LEU A 236 0.49 13.03 1.37
N THR A 237 -0.05 14.23 1.60
CA THR A 237 -0.10 15.30 0.60
C THR A 237 1.29 15.80 0.23
N THR A 238 2.19 15.91 1.20
CA THR A 238 3.57 16.32 0.92
C THR A 238 4.37 15.22 0.22
N LEU A 239 4.15 13.95 0.56
CA LEU A 239 4.84 12.82 -0.06
C LEU A 239 4.38 12.58 -1.49
N SER A 240 3.11 12.84 -1.83
CA SER A 240 2.61 12.70 -3.20
C SER A 240 3.31 13.63 -4.20
N LEU A 241 3.99 14.67 -3.73
CA LEU A 241 4.85 15.51 -4.58
C LEU A 241 6.03 14.73 -5.17
N LEU A 242 6.50 13.67 -4.48
CA LEU A 242 7.57 12.80 -4.98
C LEU A 242 7.17 12.02 -6.22
N ASN A 243 5.89 11.71 -6.41
CA ASN A 243 5.40 11.01 -7.60
C ASN A 243 5.50 11.84 -8.90
N HIS A 244 5.87 13.12 -8.79
CA HIS A 244 5.88 14.05 -9.92
C HIS A 244 7.31 14.53 -10.25
N VAL A 245 8.32 13.92 -9.65
CA VAL A 245 9.72 14.33 -9.79
C VAL A 245 10.57 13.09 -10.02
N ASP A 246 11.55 13.22 -10.91
CA ASP A 246 12.50 12.14 -11.20
C ASP A 246 13.75 12.34 -10.33
N ILE A 247 13.86 11.56 -9.25
CA ILE A 247 15.04 11.58 -8.37
C ILE A 247 16.11 10.66 -8.96
N ASN A 248 17.18 11.26 -9.50
CA ASN A 248 18.23 10.54 -10.21
C ASN A 248 19.57 10.52 -9.45
N SER A 249 19.65 11.16 -8.27
CA SER A 249 20.87 11.22 -7.48
C SER A 249 20.62 11.25 -5.97
N GLU A 250 21.63 10.82 -5.21
CA GLU A 250 21.62 10.89 -3.73
C GLU A 250 21.41 12.32 -3.21
N GLY A 251 22.00 13.32 -3.88
CA GLY A 251 21.86 14.72 -3.51
C GLY A 251 20.44 15.25 -3.69
N GLU A 252 19.77 14.85 -4.78
CA GLU A 252 18.36 15.17 -5.02
C GLU A 252 17.46 14.51 -3.98
N MET A 253 17.70 13.25 -3.64
CA MET A 253 16.94 12.56 -2.58
C MET A 253 17.05 13.29 -1.25
N ILE A 254 18.25 13.71 -0.85
CA ILE A 254 18.45 14.49 0.37
C ILE A 254 17.71 15.83 0.30
N GLY A 255 17.83 16.54 -0.83
CA GLY A 255 17.17 17.82 -1.04
C GLY A 255 15.64 17.73 -0.92
N TRP A 256 15.04 16.76 -1.61
CA TRP A 256 13.61 16.49 -1.54
C TRP A 256 13.18 16.01 -0.15
N GLY A 257 13.96 15.14 0.50
CA GLY A 257 13.71 14.68 1.86
C GLY A 257 13.67 15.83 2.87
N ILE A 258 14.67 16.73 2.83
CA ILE A 258 14.70 17.95 3.66
C ILE A 258 13.52 18.87 3.34
N GLY A 259 13.19 19.02 2.06
CA GLY A 259 12.05 19.82 1.60
C GLY A 259 10.73 19.32 2.16
N ILE A 260 10.46 18.03 2.05
CA ILE A 260 9.24 17.38 2.58
C ILE A 260 9.19 17.45 4.09
N LEU A 261 10.31 17.21 4.78
CA LEU A 261 10.37 17.33 6.23
C LEU A 261 10.04 18.77 6.68
N SER A 262 10.61 19.76 6.00
CA SER A 262 10.35 21.19 6.27
C SER A 262 8.90 21.57 6.01
N LEU A 263 8.31 21.05 4.92
CA LEU A 263 6.91 21.28 4.56
C LEU A 263 5.97 20.66 5.61
N ASN A 264 6.24 19.43 6.05
CA ASN A 264 5.51 18.78 7.15
C ASN A 264 5.61 19.57 8.45
N ALA A 265 6.82 20.03 8.83
CA ALA A 265 7.00 20.87 10.01
C ALA A 265 6.15 22.15 9.93
N GLY A 266 6.03 22.73 8.74
CA GLY A 266 5.12 23.85 8.47
C GLY A 266 3.65 23.52 8.74
N PHE A 267 3.17 22.34 8.32
CA PHE A 267 1.81 21.89 8.59
C PHE A 267 1.55 21.59 10.07
N TYR A 268 2.42 20.82 10.72
CA TYR A 268 2.22 20.37 12.09
C TYR A 268 2.49 21.43 13.16
N PHE A 269 3.44 22.33 12.92
CA PHE A 269 3.83 23.35 13.90
C PHE A 269 3.53 24.77 13.42
N GLY A 270 3.80 25.06 12.15
CA GLY A 270 3.62 26.41 11.59
C GLY A 270 2.16 26.86 11.59
N ILE A 271 1.26 26.10 10.98
CA ILE A 271 -0.17 26.46 10.89
C ILE A 271 -0.79 26.64 12.29
N PRO A 272 -0.67 25.67 13.23
CA PRO A 272 -1.21 25.84 14.58
C PRO A 272 -0.64 27.07 15.29
N PHE A 273 0.66 27.34 15.14
CA PHE A 273 1.31 28.51 15.74
C PHE A 273 0.73 29.83 15.22
N PHE A 274 0.57 29.99 13.90
CA PHE A 274 -0.02 31.20 13.33
C PHE A 274 -1.51 31.36 13.68
N VAL A 275 -2.26 30.26 13.73
CA VAL A 275 -3.66 30.27 14.18
C VAL A 275 -3.74 30.74 15.63
N ALA A 276 -2.89 30.22 16.52
CA ALA A 276 -2.84 30.62 17.92
C ALA A 276 -2.52 32.12 18.09
N ILE A 277 -1.55 32.65 17.34
CA ILE A 277 -1.24 34.09 17.35
C ILE A 277 -2.45 34.93 16.91
N LYS A 278 -3.12 34.52 15.81
CA LYS A 278 -4.26 35.25 15.27
C LYS A 278 -5.44 35.25 16.26
N LEU A 279 -5.73 34.10 16.87
CA LEU A 279 -6.78 33.98 17.89
C LEU A 279 -6.47 34.85 19.11
N LYS A 280 -5.24 34.79 19.63
CA LYS A 280 -4.80 35.65 20.73
C LYS A 280 -4.98 37.14 20.39
N ARG A 281 -4.60 37.56 19.18
CA ARG A 281 -4.75 38.96 18.75
C ARG A 281 -6.21 39.39 18.66
N ASN A 282 -7.10 38.52 18.17
CA ASN A 282 -8.53 38.81 18.08
C ASN A 282 -9.23 38.79 19.46
N LEU A 283 -8.74 38.00 20.42
CA LEU A 283 -9.25 37.99 21.80
C LEU A 283 -8.76 39.18 22.63
N LEU A 284 -7.66 39.83 22.21
CA LEU A 284 -7.07 40.99 22.87
C LEU A 284 -7.43 42.34 22.19
N SER A 285 -8.21 42.32 21.10
CA SER A 285 -8.72 43.49 20.39
C SER A 285 -10.20 43.69 20.66
#